data_AF-A0A1J5LDD7-F1
#
_entry.id   AF-A0A1J5LDD7-F1
#
_cell.length_a   1.000
_cell.length_b   1.000
_cell.length_c   1.000
_cell.angle_alpha   90.00
_cell.angle_beta   90.00
_cell.angle_gamma   90.00
#
_symmetry.space_group_name_H-M   'P 1'
#
loop_
_entity.id
_entity.type
_entity.pdbx_description
1 polymer ?
#
loop_
_entity_poly.entity_id
_entity_poly.type
_entity_poly.pdbx_seq_one_letter_code
_entity_poly.pdbx_strand_id
1 'polypeptide(L)'
;MKQIPRHQQIIELVKKQGYVSTEELVEQFDVSPQTIRRDLNELANENKIRRYHGGATIPLSSENTSYNTRKSMNFNEKDVIAEELVKHIPDGATLFIDIGTTPEAIARALSKNHKQLRVVTNNLNVATILLPNPEFNVILAGGEVRNRDGGIVGEATLDFVKQFRLDFGILGVSGIDYDGSLLDFDYHEVRVKQAIIENSRSVYLAVDHSKFGRNAMVKLGNLSQLHLLVTDQEPPKEISEILKEHAIPLEITQQY
;
A
#
# COMPACT_ATOMS: atom_id res chain seq x y z
N MET A 1 -13.94 -23.58 29.70
CA MET A 1 -13.37 -22.89 28.53
C MET A 1 -12.01 -23.49 28.26
N LYS A 2 -11.73 -23.98 27.04
CA LYS A 2 -10.39 -24.48 26.70
C LYS A 2 -9.42 -23.30 26.73
N GLN A 3 -8.38 -23.36 27.57
CA GLN A 3 -7.31 -22.37 27.58
C GLN A 3 -6.67 -22.32 26.19
N ILE A 4 -6.66 -21.13 25.60
CA ILE A 4 -5.95 -20.88 24.35
C ILE A 4 -4.44 -20.88 24.69
N PRO A 5 -3.59 -21.62 23.96
CA PRO A 5 -2.15 -21.65 24.23
C PRO A 5 -1.53 -20.25 24.17
N ARG A 6 -0.61 -19.91 25.07
CA ARG A 6 0.05 -18.58 25.17
C ARG A 6 0.57 -18.06 23.83
N HIS A 7 1.18 -18.93 23.03
CA HIS A 7 1.64 -18.61 21.67
C HIS A 7 0.55 -18.03 20.77
N GLN A 8 -0.65 -18.61 20.83
CA GLN A 8 -1.81 -18.12 20.07
C GLN A 8 -2.25 -16.74 20.56
N GLN A 9 -2.24 -16.51 21.88
CA GLN A 9 -2.57 -15.21 22.47
C GLN A 9 -1.55 -14.13 22.10
N ILE A 10 -0.25 -14.48 22.07
CA ILE A 10 0.82 -13.58 21.58
C ILE A 10 0.56 -13.20 20.11
N ILE A 11 0.22 -14.16 19.26
CA ILE A 11 -0.08 -13.89 17.84
C ILE A 11 -1.30 -12.97 17.70
N GLU A 12 -2.37 -13.21 18.46
CA GLU A 12 -3.58 -12.37 18.43
C GLU A 12 -3.30 -10.95 18.91
N LEU A 13 -2.49 -10.80 19.97
CA LEU A 13 -2.09 -9.51 20.51
C LEU A 13 -1.26 -8.72 19.49
N VAL A 14 -0.26 -9.38 18.90
CA VAL A 14 0.59 -8.81 17.85
C VAL A 14 -0.21 -8.44 16.60
N LYS A 15 -1.22 -9.25 16.22
CA LYS A 15 -2.14 -8.92 15.12
C LYS A 15 -3.04 -7.72 15.42
N LYS A 16 -3.47 -7.58 16.67
CA LYS A 16 -4.38 -6.50 17.11
C LYS A 16 -3.66 -5.16 17.26
N GLN A 17 -2.41 -5.18 17.74
CA GLN A 17 -1.65 -3.98 18.10
C GLN A 17 -0.56 -3.62 17.07
N GLY A 18 -0.25 -4.52 16.14
CA GLY A 18 0.80 -4.34 15.13
C GLY A 18 2.21 -4.55 15.67
N TYR A 19 2.49 -4.07 16.88
CA TYR A 19 3.73 -4.28 17.64
C TYR A 19 3.39 -4.53 19.11
N VAL A 20 4.15 -5.41 19.76
CA VAL A 20 4.09 -5.64 21.21
C VAL A 20 5.50 -5.74 21.76
N SER A 21 5.78 -5.01 22.83
CA SER A 21 7.08 -5.04 23.49
C SER A 21 7.27 -6.30 24.35
N THR A 22 8.53 -6.64 24.62
CA THR A 22 8.87 -7.75 25.52
C THR A 22 8.41 -7.42 26.94
N GLU A 23 8.49 -6.15 27.37
CA GLU A 23 7.99 -5.73 28.68
C GLU A 23 6.48 -5.95 28.81
N GLU A 24 5.70 -5.54 27.81
CA GLU A 24 4.24 -5.74 27.78
C GLU A 24 3.86 -7.23 27.83
N LEU A 25 4.58 -8.08 27.09
CA LEU A 25 4.35 -9.52 27.10
C LEU A 25 4.72 -10.16 28.45
N VAL A 26 5.77 -9.68 29.10
CA VAL A 26 6.17 -10.13 30.44
C VAL A 26 5.10 -9.78 31.46
N GLU A 27 4.58 -8.55 31.42
CA GLU A 27 3.53 -8.08 32.32
C GLU A 27 2.20 -8.80 32.07
N GLN A 28 1.81 -8.96 30.81
CA GLN A 28 0.52 -9.56 30.45
C GLN A 28 0.45 -11.06 30.75
N PHE A 29 1.55 -11.80 30.55
CA PHE A 29 1.58 -13.25 30.71
C PHE A 29 2.20 -13.71 32.04
N ASP A 30 2.68 -12.79 32.88
CA ASP A 30 3.33 -13.05 34.17
C ASP A 30 4.46 -14.10 34.07
N VAL A 31 5.38 -13.88 33.13
CA VAL A 31 6.52 -14.78 32.89
C VAL A 31 7.83 -14.04 32.73
N SER A 32 8.95 -14.74 32.92
CA SER A 32 10.27 -14.12 32.79
C SER A 32 10.55 -13.60 31.35
N PRO A 33 11.37 -12.55 31.19
CA PRO A 33 11.81 -12.08 29.87
C PRO A 33 12.49 -13.17 29.03
N GLN A 34 13.17 -14.14 29.68
CA GLN A 34 13.77 -15.28 29.00
C GLN A 34 12.72 -16.21 28.37
N THR A 35 11.59 -16.41 29.06
CA THR A 35 10.46 -17.20 28.55
C THR A 35 9.82 -16.53 27.34
N ILE A 36 9.54 -15.23 27.42
CA ILE A 36 9.04 -14.47 26.27
C ILE A 36 10.03 -14.50 25.11
N ARG A 37 11.33 -14.30 25.35
CA ARG A 37 12.34 -14.39 24.28
C ARG A 37 12.34 -15.76 23.61
N ARG A 38 12.18 -16.86 24.36
CA ARG A 38 12.08 -18.21 23.80
C ARG A 38 10.81 -18.38 22.96
N ASP A 39 9.65 -17.98 23.48
CA ASP A 39 8.39 -18.05 22.76
C ASP A 39 8.41 -17.21 21.48
N LEU A 40 8.95 -16.00 21.54
CA LEU A 40 9.10 -15.13 20.38
C LEU A 40 10.06 -15.72 19.34
N ASN A 41 11.11 -16.41 19.77
CA ASN A 41 12.02 -17.11 18.85
C ASN A 41 11.36 -18.31 18.19
N GLU A 42 10.61 -19.13 18.94
CA GLU A 42 9.87 -20.26 18.39
C GLU A 42 8.82 -19.80 17.36
N LEU A 43 8.03 -18.79 17.72
CA LEU A 43 7.04 -18.20 16.82
C LEU A 43 7.65 -17.50 15.60
N ALA A 44 8.83 -16.90 15.74
CA ALA A 44 9.58 -16.32 14.62
C ALA A 44 10.14 -17.41 13.71
N ASN A 45 10.68 -18.51 14.25
CA ASN A 45 11.15 -19.66 13.48
C ASN A 45 10.02 -20.33 12.69
N GLU A 46 8.79 -20.28 13.21
CA GLU A 46 7.58 -20.75 12.54
C GLU A 46 6.93 -19.71 11.59
N ASN A 47 7.57 -18.55 11.37
CA ASN A 47 7.03 -17.44 10.57
C ASN A 47 5.64 -16.91 11.03
N LYS A 48 5.28 -17.08 12.31
CA LYS A 48 4.00 -16.63 12.88
C LYS A 48 4.05 -15.21 13.42
N ILE A 49 5.24 -14.72 13.78
CA ILE A 49 5.56 -13.32 14.11
C ILE A 49 6.93 -12.94 13.54
N ARG A 50 7.27 -11.65 13.50
CA ARG A 50 8.64 -11.17 13.24
C ARG A 50 9.18 -10.51 14.51
N ARG A 51 10.40 -10.90 14.89
CA ARG A 51 11.06 -10.36 16.08
C ARG A 51 11.81 -9.07 15.75
N TYR A 52 11.73 -8.09 16.64
CA TYR A 52 12.55 -6.88 16.65
C TYR A 52 13.41 -6.83 17.92
N HIS A 53 14.40 -5.94 17.94
CA HIS A 53 15.12 -5.64 19.18
C HIS A 53 14.15 -5.03 20.20
N GLY A 54 13.68 -5.84 21.15
CA GLY A 54 12.80 -5.40 22.22
C GLY A 54 11.36 -5.90 22.15
N GLY A 55 10.93 -6.60 21.08
CA GLY A 55 9.54 -7.03 20.96
C GLY A 55 9.26 -7.89 19.73
N ALA A 56 7.98 -7.99 19.39
CA ALA A 56 7.52 -8.69 18.20
C ALA A 56 6.46 -7.89 17.44
N THR A 57 6.49 -8.04 16.13
CA THR A 57 5.50 -7.50 15.20
C THR A 57 4.91 -8.63 14.36
N ILE A 58 3.88 -8.33 13.58
CA ILE A 58 3.29 -9.23 12.61
C ILE A 58 4.39 -9.68 11.63
N PRO A 59 4.45 -10.95 11.19
CA PRO A 59 5.34 -11.31 10.10
C PRO A 59 5.04 -10.37 8.95
N LEU A 60 6.04 -9.61 8.51
CA LEU A 60 5.96 -8.94 7.23
C LEU A 60 6.12 -10.00 6.13
N SER A 61 5.18 -10.94 6.06
CA SER A 61 4.93 -11.78 4.90
C SER A 61 3.82 -11.13 4.08
N SER A 62 4.10 -9.93 3.57
CA SER A 62 3.32 -9.36 2.48
C SER A 62 3.27 -10.28 1.27
N GLU A 63 4.24 -11.19 1.13
CA GLU A 63 4.20 -12.21 0.08
C GLU A 63 2.92 -13.07 0.15
N ASN A 64 2.29 -13.22 1.33
CA ASN A 64 1.19 -14.16 1.56
C ASN A 64 -0.13 -13.55 2.05
N THR A 65 -0.28 -12.23 2.08
CA THR A 65 -1.61 -11.64 2.37
C THR A 65 -2.43 -11.61 1.09
N SER A 66 -3.43 -12.49 1.01
CA SER A 66 -4.27 -12.63 -0.18
C SER A 66 -4.87 -11.28 -0.60
N TYR A 67 -5.10 -11.11 -1.90
CA TYR A 67 -5.80 -9.95 -2.44
C TYR A 67 -7.11 -9.66 -1.69
N ASN A 68 -7.91 -10.69 -1.43
CA ASN A 68 -9.17 -10.56 -0.69
C ASN A 68 -8.95 -10.00 0.72
N THR A 69 -7.92 -10.49 1.42
CA THR A 69 -7.56 -9.97 2.75
C THR A 69 -7.13 -8.51 2.67
N ARG A 70 -6.28 -8.13 1.70
CA ARG A 70 -5.87 -6.72 1.50
C ARG A 70 -7.04 -5.81 1.12
N LYS A 71 -8.03 -6.33 0.39
CA LYS A 71 -9.21 -5.60 -0.01
C LYS A 71 -10.09 -5.25 1.20
N SER A 72 -10.22 -6.18 2.15
CA SER A 72 -11.03 -5.99 3.36
C SER A 72 -10.29 -5.28 4.49
N MET A 73 -8.97 -5.47 4.62
CA MET A 73 -8.17 -4.75 5.63
C MET A 73 -8.16 -3.26 5.33
N ASN A 74 -8.24 -2.43 6.37
CA ASN A 74 -8.18 -0.98 6.27
C ASN A 74 -9.10 -0.43 5.17
N PHE A 75 -10.28 -1.02 5.00
CA PHE A 75 -11.19 -0.69 3.90
C PHE A 75 -11.69 0.74 4.03
N ASN A 76 -12.09 1.14 5.24
CA ASN A 76 -12.57 2.48 5.54
C ASN A 76 -11.48 3.53 5.29
N GLU A 77 -10.26 3.24 5.75
CA GLU A 77 -9.07 4.07 5.57
C GLU A 77 -8.78 4.26 4.08
N LYS A 78 -8.87 3.20 3.27
CA LYS A 78 -8.70 3.30 1.81
C LYS A 78 -9.77 4.13 1.14
N ASP A 79 -11.01 4.01 1.58
CA ASP A 79 -12.12 4.78 1.02
C ASP A 79 -11.97 6.27 1.38
N VAL A 80 -11.60 6.64 2.62
CA VAL A 80 -11.36 8.06 2.95
C VAL A 80 -10.14 8.63 2.24
N ILE A 81 -9.05 7.86 2.12
CA ILE A 81 -7.86 8.25 1.34
C ILE A 81 -8.24 8.46 -0.13
N ALA A 82 -9.09 7.59 -0.67
CA ALA A 82 -9.58 7.71 -2.04
C ALA A 82 -10.42 8.98 -2.24
N GLU A 83 -11.39 9.25 -1.36
CA GLU A 83 -12.22 10.45 -1.44
C GLU A 83 -11.41 11.75 -1.29
N GLU A 84 -10.32 11.75 -0.52
CA GLU A 84 -9.42 12.90 -0.44
C GLU A 84 -8.60 13.08 -1.72
N LEU A 85 -7.95 12.02 -2.20
CA LEU A 85 -7.07 12.08 -3.36
C LEU A 85 -7.81 12.56 -4.62
N VAL A 86 -9.04 12.12 -4.85
CA VAL A 86 -9.78 12.46 -6.07
C VAL A 86 -10.15 13.94 -6.16
N LYS A 87 -10.14 14.70 -5.05
CA LYS A 87 -10.34 16.16 -5.07
C LYS A 87 -9.24 16.90 -5.82
N HIS A 88 -8.06 16.30 -5.93
CA HIS A 88 -6.91 16.86 -6.65
C HIS A 88 -6.87 16.48 -8.13
N ILE A 89 -7.89 15.75 -8.62
CA ILE A 89 -8.04 15.34 -10.01
C ILE A 89 -9.16 16.17 -10.65
N PRO A 90 -8.90 16.93 -11.73
CA PRO A 90 -9.96 17.61 -12.46
C PRO A 90 -10.70 16.66 -13.42
N ASP A 91 -11.94 17.00 -13.74
CA ASP A 91 -12.65 16.37 -14.86
C ASP A 91 -11.88 16.53 -16.17
N GLY A 92 -11.99 15.56 -17.08
CA GLY A 92 -11.27 15.57 -18.37
C GLY A 92 -9.80 15.14 -18.31
N ALA A 93 -9.25 14.90 -17.12
CA ALA A 93 -7.85 14.53 -16.92
C ALA A 93 -7.47 13.19 -17.56
N THR A 94 -6.18 13.04 -17.86
CA THR A 94 -5.55 11.77 -18.23
C THR A 94 -4.80 11.18 -17.03
N LEU A 95 -5.07 9.93 -16.69
CA LEU A 95 -4.48 9.31 -15.49
C LEU A 95 -4.05 7.88 -15.73
N PHE A 96 -2.96 7.49 -15.09
CA PHE A 96 -2.61 6.09 -14.88
C PHE A 96 -3.09 5.65 -13.50
N ILE A 97 -3.76 4.51 -13.40
CA ILE A 97 -4.09 3.87 -12.12
C ILE A 97 -3.41 2.52 -12.05
N ASP A 98 -2.51 2.38 -11.08
CA ASP A 98 -1.68 1.19 -10.85
C ASP A 98 -2.46 0.02 -10.21
N ILE A 99 -1.78 -1.11 -10.05
CA ILE A 99 -2.28 -2.28 -9.35
C ILE A 99 -2.34 -2.02 -7.85
N GLY A 100 -3.47 -2.38 -7.23
CA GLY A 100 -3.59 -2.40 -5.78
C GLY A 100 -4.99 -2.12 -5.28
N THR A 101 -5.23 -2.50 -4.02
CA THR A 101 -6.54 -2.33 -3.39
C THR A 101 -6.87 -0.87 -3.05
N THR A 102 -5.84 -0.04 -2.84
CA THR A 102 -6.01 1.42 -2.65
C THR A 102 -6.27 2.12 -4.00
N PRO A 103 -5.49 1.85 -5.07
CA PRO A 103 -5.88 2.26 -6.44
C PRO A 103 -7.30 1.84 -6.85
N GLU A 104 -7.77 0.65 -6.47
CA GLU A 104 -9.16 0.24 -6.69
C GLU A 104 -10.18 1.08 -5.91
N ALA A 105 -9.86 1.54 -4.70
CA ALA A 105 -10.73 2.45 -3.94
C ALA A 105 -10.81 3.81 -4.63
N ILE A 106 -9.67 4.33 -5.10
CA ILE A 106 -9.60 5.56 -5.88
C ILE A 106 -10.43 5.45 -7.16
N ALA A 107 -10.34 4.34 -7.89
CA ALA A 107 -11.18 4.10 -9.07
C ALA A 107 -12.68 4.17 -8.75
N ARG A 108 -13.11 3.62 -7.60
CA ARG A 108 -14.51 3.71 -7.15
C ARG A 108 -14.91 5.15 -6.83
N ALA A 109 -14.05 5.92 -6.16
CA ALA A 109 -14.32 7.32 -5.84
C ALA A 109 -14.40 8.18 -7.11
N LEU A 110 -13.46 8.01 -8.05
CA LEU A 110 -13.48 8.68 -9.36
C LEU A 110 -14.78 8.39 -10.11
N SER A 111 -15.21 7.12 -10.15
CA SER A 111 -16.44 6.75 -10.87
C SER A 111 -17.70 7.41 -10.31
N LYS A 112 -17.69 7.87 -9.05
CA LYS A 112 -18.83 8.57 -8.44
C LYS A 112 -18.77 10.08 -8.66
N ASN A 113 -17.57 10.65 -8.60
CA ASN A 113 -17.37 12.08 -8.41
C ASN A 113 -16.87 12.83 -9.65
N HIS A 114 -16.47 12.11 -10.72
CA HIS A 114 -15.80 12.70 -11.88
C HIS A 114 -16.44 12.34 -13.20
N LYS A 115 -16.10 13.14 -14.22
CA LYS A 115 -16.56 13.01 -15.60
C LYS A 115 -15.42 13.14 -16.60
N GLN A 116 -15.63 12.56 -17.79
CA GLN A 116 -14.76 12.74 -18.95
C GLN A 116 -13.30 12.29 -18.75
N LEU A 117 -13.05 11.37 -17.82
CA LEU A 117 -11.70 10.89 -17.53
C LEU A 117 -11.20 9.95 -18.63
N ARG A 118 -9.90 10.03 -18.90
CA ARG A 118 -9.17 9.09 -19.76
C ARG A 118 -8.18 8.31 -18.89
N VAL A 119 -8.49 7.04 -18.65
CA VAL A 119 -7.78 6.23 -17.67
C VAL A 119 -7.00 5.14 -18.37
N VAL A 120 -5.68 5.11 -18.17
CA VAL A 120 -4.82 3.99 -18.52
C VAL A 120 -4.61 3.16 -17.26
N THR A 121 -4.71 1.83 -17.34
CA THR A 121 -4.47 0.97 -16.18
C THR A 121 -3.91 -0.37 -16.62
N ASN A 122 -3.10 -1.00 -15.77
CA ASN A 122 -2.72 -2.40 -15.88
C ASN A 122 -3.41 -3.26 -14.81
N ASN A 123 -4.57 -2.83 -14.31
CA ASN A 123 -5.33 -3.54 -13.29
C ASN A 123 -6.74 -3.87 -13.80
N LEU A 124 -7.03 -5.17 -13.94
CA LEU A 124 -8.33 -5.65 -14.43
C LEU A 124 -9.49 -5.21 -13.52
N ASN A 125 -9.26 -5.12 -12.20
CA ASN A 125 -10.31 -4.68 -11.26
C ASN A 125 -10.63 -3.21 -11.45
N VAL A 126 -9.61 -2.36 -11.63
CA VAL A 126 -9.79 -0.92 -11.92
C VAL A 126 -10.56 -0.75 -13.22
N ALA A 127 -10.16 -1.44 -14.29
CA ALA A 127 -10.88 -1.39 -15.55
C ALA A 127 -12.35 -1.79 -15.37
N THR A 128 -12.61 -2.87 -14.64
CA THR A 128 -13.98 -3.36 -14.34
C THR A 128 -14.81 -2.34 -13.55
N ILE A 129 -14.20 -1.64 -12.59
CA ILE A 129 -14.86 -0.61 -11.77
C ILE A 129 -15.27 0.59 -12.62
N LEU A 130 -14.42 1.00 -13.57
CA LEU A 130 -14.58 2.23 -14.34
C LEU A 130 -15.42 2.04 -15.62
N LEU A 131 -15.39 0.85 -16.22
CA LEU A 131 -16.07 0.52 -17.47
C LEU A 131 -17.57 0.89 -17.52
N PRO A 132 -18.36 0.76 -16.43
CA PRO A 132 -19.78 1.12 -16.46
C PRO A 132 -20.06 2.62 -16.68
N ASN A 133 -19.08 3.51 -16.44
CA ASN A 133 -19.26 4.95 -16.63
C ASN A 133 -19.02 5.33 -18.11
N PRO A 134 -20.04 5.73 -18.88
CA PRO A 134 -19.90 6.04 -20.31
C PRO A 134 -19.13 7.33 -20.58
N GLU A 135 -18.94 8.20 -19.58
CA GLU A 135 -18.10 9.39 -19.71
C GLU A 135 -16.61 9.05 -19.59
N PHE A 136 -16.24 7.84 -19.18
CA PHE A 136 -14.84 7.45 -19.03
C PHE A 136 -14.35 6.68 -20.25
N ASN A 137 -13.15 7.00 -20.70
CA ASN A 137 -12.43 6.19 -21.68
C ASN A 137 -11.34 5.41 -20.95
N VAL A 138 -11.51 4.09 -20.88
CA VAL A 138 -10.61 3.18 -20.15
C VAL A 138 -9.76 2.39 -21.14
N ILE A 139 -8.44 2.52 -21.02
CA ILE A 139 -7.45 1.80 -21.81
C ILE A 139 -6.73 0.83 -20.88
N LEU A 140 -6.92 -0.47 -21.10
CA LEU A 140 -6.30 -1.53 -20.32
C LEU A 140 -5.00 -1.98 -21.00
N ALA A 141 -3.90 -2.00 -20.25
CA ALA A 141 -2.63 -2.51 -20.73
C ALA A 141 -2.73 -4.01 -21.07
N GLY A 142 -2.11 -4.42 -22.18
CA GLY A 142 -1.94 -5.84 -22.52
C GLY A 142 -0.80 -6.48 -21.74
N GLY A 143 -0.77 -7.81 -21.67
CA GLY A 143 0.29 -8.58 -21.02
C GLY A 143 -0.23 -9.85 -20.33
N GLU A 144 0.58 -10.38 -19.40
CA GLU A 144 0.21 -11.54 -18.60
C GLU A 144 -0.66 -11.12 -17.41
N VAL A 145 -1.83 -11.74 -17.27
CA VAL A 145 -2.74 -11.48 -16.15
C VAL A 145 -2.32 -12.34 -14.95
N ARG A 146 -1.96 -11.67 -13.86
CA ARG A 146 -1.55 -12.30 -12.60
C ARG A 146 -2.78 -12.74 -11.81
N ASN A 147 -2.96 -14.06 -11.67
CA ASN A 147 -4.13 -14.68 -11.03
C ASN A 147 -4.43 -14.19 -9.60
N ARG A 148 -3.41 -13.77 -8.84
CA ARG A 148 -3.56 -13.46 -7.41
C ARG A 148 -4.33 -12.17 -7.14
N ASP A 149 -4.31 -11.21 -8.07
CA ASP A 149 -4.88 -9.88 -7.89
C ASP A 149 -5.41 -9.21 -9.17
N GLY A 150 -5.31 -9.87 -10.33
CA GLY A 150 -5.79 -9.33 -11.60
C GLY A 150 -4.91 -8.23 -12.18
N GLY A 151 -3.68 -8.06 -11.67
CA GLY A 151 -2.69 -7.17 -12.25
C GLY A 151 -2.13 -7.72 -13.55
N ILE A 152 -1.86 -6.85 -14.53
CA ILE A 152 -1.26 -7.18 -15.81
C ILE A 152 0.20 -6.74 -15.78
N VAL A 153 1.10 -7.68 -16.09
CA VAL A 153 2.55 -7.48 -15.93
C VAL A 153 3.33 -8.04 -17.13
N GLY A 154 4.63 -7.76 -17.14
CA GLY A 154 5.59 -8.22 -18.15
C GLY A 154 6.08 -7.08 -19.06
N GLU A 155 7.04 -7.41 -19.93
CA GLU A 155 7.69 -6.42 -20.81
C GLU A 155 6.69 -5.74 -21.75
N ALA A 156 5.69 -6.47 -22.27
CA ALA A 156 4.64 -5.88 -23.11
C ALA A 156 3.83 -4.80 -22.37
N THR A 157 3.53 -5.01 -21.08
CA THR A 157 2.86 -4.01 -20.24
C THR A 157 3.76 -2.80 -20.03
N LEU A 158 5.05 -3.03 -19.75
CA LEU A 158 6.03 -1.97 -19.57
C LEU A 158 6.16 -1.07 -20.81
N ASP A 159 6.32 -1.68 -21.98
CA ASP A 159 6.42 -0.98 -23.26
C ASP A 159 5.11 -0.28 -23.63
N PHE A 160 3.97 -0.84 -23.23
CA PHE A 160 2.68 -0.18 -23.34
C PHE A 160 2.61 1.09 -22.50
N VAL A 161 2.98 1.05 -21.22
CA VAL A 161 2.94 2.23 -20.33
C VAL A 161 3.81 3.37 -20.88
N LYS A 162 4.98 3.05 -21.44
CA LYS A 162 5.92 4.04 -22.01
C LYS A 162 5.39 4.80 -23.23
N GLN A 163 4.29 4.37 -23.84
CA GLN A 163 3.69 5.05 -25.00
C GLN A 163 2.84 6.26 -24.59
N PHE A 164 2.57 6.43 -23.29
CA PHE A 164 1.68 7.47 -22.79
C PHE A 164 2.46 8.60 -22.15
N ARG A 165 1.86 9.78 -22.14
CA ARG A 165 2.25 10.89 -21.27
C ARG A 165 0.99 11.42 -20.62
N LEU A 166 0.86 11.23 -19.31
CA LEU A 166 -0.39 11.40 -18.58
C LEU A 166 -0.29 12.56 -17.59
N ASP A 167 -1.42 13.17 -17.27
CA ASP A 167 -1.44 14.27 -16.29
C ASP A 167 -1.13 13.74 -14.89
N PHE A 168 -1.71 12.58 -14.52
CA PHE A 168 -1.55 12.00 -13.19
C PHE A 168 -1.12 10.53 -13.24
N GLY A 169 -0.20 10.14 -12.35
CA GLY A 169 0.13 8.75 -12.05
C GLY A 169 -0.29 8.43 -10.63
N ILE A 170 -1.29 7.56 -10.46
CA ILE A 170 -1.85 7.19 -9.16
C ILE A 170 -1.27 5.84 -8.75
N LEU A 171 -0.46 5.86 -7.70
CA LEU A 171 0.31 4.71 -7.24
C LEU A 171 -0.13 4.25 -5.85
N GLY A 172 0.02 2.94 -5.61
CA GLY A 172 0.13 2.37 -4.28
C GLY A 172 1.50 1.70 -4.11
N VAL A 173 1.93 1.52 -2.87
CA VAL A 173 3.16 0.79 -2.55
C VAL A 173 2.93 -0.27 -1.49
N SER A 174 3.84 -1.24 -1.45
CA SER A 174 3.79 -2.25 -0.39
C SER A 174 4.43 -1.77 0.91
N GLY A 175 5.37 -0.81 0.85
CA GLY A 175 5.94 -0.18 2.03
C GLY A 175 6.75 1.08 1.71
N ILE A 176 7.01 1.87 2.75
CA ILE A 176 7.84 3.06 2.76
C ILE A 176 8.82 2.91 3.91
N ASP A 177 10.12 2.90 3.61
CA ASP A 177 11.15 2.89 4.65
C ASP A 177 11.36 4.31 5.21
N TYR A 178 11.95 4.40 6.40
CA TYR A 178 12.14 5.68 7.11
C TYR A 178 13.10 6.64 6.37
N ASP A 179 13.91 6.13 5.45
CA ASP A 179 14.75 6.94 4.56
C ASP A 179 13.99 7.49 3.33
N GLY A 180 12.67 7.26 3.26
CA GLY A 180 11.79 7.66 2.17
C GLY A 180 11.84 6.74 0.95
N SER A 181 12.54 5.61 1.01
CA SER A 181 12.52 4.60 -0.05
C SER A 181 11.12 4.00 -0.20
N LEU A 182 10.59 4.04 -1.42
CA LEU A 182 9.35 3.36 -1.79
C LEU A 182 9.69 1.91 -2.16
N LEU A 183 8.96 0.94 -1.60
CA LEU A 183 9.31 -0.47 -1.71
C LEU A 183 8.13 -1.33 -2.18
N ASP A 184 8.45 -2.37 -2.96
CA ASP A 184 7.53 -3.43 -3.36
C ASP A 184 8.16 -4.84 -3.30
N PHE A 185 7.32 -5.87 -3.47
CA PHE A 185 7.74 -7.28 -3.42
C PHE A 185 8.05 -7.87 -4.80
N ASP A 186 7.47 -7.30 -5.85
CA ASP A 186 7.54 -7.85 -7.20
C ASP A 186 8.31 -6.90 -8.11
N TYR A 187 9.45 -7.36 -8.63
CA TYR A 187 10.29 -6.54 -9.49
C TYR A 187 9.64 -6.22 -10.83
N HIS A 188 8.76 -7.08 -11.36
CA HIS A 188 8.01 -6.77 -12.57
C HIS A 188 7.02 -5.63 -12.33
N GLU A 189 6.39 -5.61 -11.16
CA GLU A 189 5.47 -4.54 -10.77
C GLU A 189 6.22 -3.22 -10.58
N VAL A 190 7.38 -3.27 -9.91
CA VAL A 190 8.26 -2.09 -9.74
C VAL A 190 8.63 -1.47 -11.08
N ARG A 191 8.99 -2.29 -12.07
CA ARG A 191 9.37 -1.79 -13.40
C ARG A 191 8.23 -1.03 -14.09
N VAL A 192 7.00 -1.53 -13.97
CA VAL A 192 5.83 -0.83 -14.51
C VAL A 192 5.57 0.47 -13.74
N LYS A 193 5.63 0.45 -12.40
CA LYS A 193 5.47 1.67 -11.58
C LYS A 193 6.53 2.73 -11.87
N GLN A 194 7.78 2.34 -12.10
CA GLN A 194 8.84 3.26 -12.52
C GLN A 194 8.48 3.93 -13.84
N ALA A 195 7.99 3.16 -14.82
CA ALA A 195 7.51 3.74 -16.08
C ALA A 195 6.31 4.67 -15.88
N ILE A 196 5.40 4.38 -14.94
CA ILE A 196 4.31 5.31 -14.59
C ILE A 196 4.88 6.62 -14.05
N ILE A 197 5.81 6.56 -13.07
CA ILE A 197 6.47 7.73 -12.49
C ILE A 197 7.12 8.59 -13.59
N GLU A 198 7.88 7.96 -14.50
CA GLU A 198 8.60 8.64 -15.58
C GLU A 198 7.68 9.28 -16.63
N ASN A 199 6.47 8.75 -16.82
CA ASN A 199 5.55 9.17 -17.88
C ASN A 199 4.35 10.00 -17.37
N SER A 200 4.29 10.30 -16.08
CA SER A 200 3.26 11.14 -15.46
C SER A 200 3.80 12.54 -15.16
N ARG A 201 2.99 13.58 -15.41
CA ARG A 201 3.32 14.97 -15.07
C ARG A 201 3.28 15.21 -13.57
N SER A 202 2.32 14.60 -12.89
CA SER A 202 2.17 14.61 -11.45
C SER A 202 2.01 13.18 -10.94
N VAL A 203 2.74 12.82 -9.90
CA VAL A 203 2.72 11.47 -9.32
C VAL A 203 2.11 11.55 -7.92
N TYR A 204 0.96 10.90 -7.74
CA TYR A 204 0.23 10.89 -6.48
C TYR A 204 0.35 9.51 -5.84
N LEU A 205 0.76 9.49 -4.57
CA LEU A 205 0.85 8.28 -3.78
C LEU A 205 -0.26 8.26 -2.74
N ALA A 206 -1.00 7.16 -2.67
CA ALA A 206 -2.01 6.91 -1.65
C ALA A 206 -1.62 5.69 -0.82
N VAL A 207 -1.47 5.88 0.49
CA VAL A 207 -1.06 4.82 1.42
C VAL A 207 -1.77 4.96 2.76
N ASP A 208 -2.17 3.82 3.33
CA ASP A 208 -2.58 3.80 4.73
C ASP A 208 -1.35 3.74 5.67
N HIS A 209 -1.55 4.13 6.93
CA HIS A 209 -0.50 4.25 7.95
C HIS A 209 0.31 2.96 8.14
N SER A 210 -0.26 1.78 7.83
CA SER A 210 0.44 0.48 7.94
C SER A 210 1.56 0.30 6.91
N LYS A 211 1.73 1.24 5.97
CA LYS A 211 2.79 1.21 4.95
C LYS A 211 4.09 1.86 5.41
N PHE A 212 4.08 2.71 6.43
CA PHE A 212 5.29 3.33 6.94
C PHE A 212 6.10 2.35 7.81
N GLY A 213 7.43 2.33 7.66
CA GLY A 213 8.32 1.39 8.34
C GLY A 213 8.18 -0.07 7.86
N ARG A 214 7.47 -0.28 6.73
CA ARG A 214 7.23 -1.61 6.18
C ARG A 214 8.29 -1.98 5.15
N ASN A 215 9.03 -3.04 5.46
CA ASN A 215 10.07 -3.52 4.55
C ASN A 215 9.46 -4.30 3.39
N ALA A 216 9.96 -4.04 2.17
CA ALA A 216 9.83 -4.92 1.02
C ALA A 216 11.17 -5.03 0.28
N MET A 217 11.34 -6.06 -0.55
CA MET A 217 12.66 -6.42 -1.09
C MET A 217 13.13 -5.50 -2.23
N VAL A 218 12.21 -4.98 -3.02
CA VAL A 218 12.54 -4.28 -4.27
C VAL A 218 12.29 -2.78 -4.09
N LYS A 219 13.31 -1.98 -4.39
CA LYS A 219 13.20 -0.52 -4.36
C LYS A 219 12.51 -0.01 -5.63
N LEU A 220 11.36 0.64 -5.44
CA LEU A 220 10.62 1.33 -6.49
C LEU A 220 11.27 2.67 -6.83
N GLY A 221 11.53 3.48 -5.80
CA GLY A 221 11.92 4.86 -5.95
C GLY A 221 12.06 5.53 -4.58
N ASN A 222 11.86 6.84 -4.54
CA ASN A 222 11.91 7.62 -3.30
C ASN A 222 10.75 8.63 -3.26
N LEU A 223 10.32 8.99 -2.05
CA LEU A 223 9.29 9.99 -1.81
C LEU A 223 9.56 11.30 -2.56
N SER A 224 10.82 11.72 -2.70
CA SER A 224 11.24 12.91 -3.47
C SER A 224 10.74 12.96 -4.92
N GLN A 225 10.27 11.85 -5.49
CA GLN A 225 9.73 11.78 -6.85
C GLN A 225 8.22 12.06 -6.93
N LEU A 226 7.56 12.25 -5.78
CA LEU A 226 6.12 12.43 -5.68
C LEU A 226 5.74 13.91 -5.75
N HIS A 227 4.49 14.14 -6.14
CA HIS A 227 3.87 15.46 -6.21
C HIS A 227 2.73 15.63 -5.20
N LEU A 228 2.28 14.53 -4.58
CA LEU A 228 1.30 14.50 -3.49
C LEU A 228 1.40 13.15 -2.76
N LEU A 229 1.37 13.19 -1.43
CA LEU A 229 1.12 12.03 -0.58
C LEU A 229 -0.23 12.18 0.13
N VAL A 230 -1.09 11.17 0.04
CA VAL A 230 -2.36 11.11 0.79
C VAL A 230 -2.33 9.90 1.72
N THR A 231 -2.66 10.13 3.00
CA THR A 231 -2.66 9.07 4.03
C THR A 231 -3.75 9.30 5.09
N ASP A 232 -4.03 8.27 5.90
CA ASP A 232 -5.10 8.30 6.91
C ASP A 232 -4.64 8.81 8.28
N GLN A 233 -3.33 8.87 8.54
CA GLN A 233 -2.76 9.35 9.80
C GLN A 233 -1.47 10.13 9.56
N GLU A 234 -1.05 10.92 10.56
CA GLU A 234 0.24 11.61 10.52
C GLU A 234 1.38 10.59 10.29
N PRO A 235 2.23 10.78 9.26
CA PRO A 235 3.33 9.87 9.01
C PRO A 235 4.43 10.02 10.08
N PRO A 236 5.34 9.03 10.20
CA PRO A 236 6.49 9.14 11.10
C PRO A 236 7.31 10.40 10.84
N LYS A 237 7.97 10.91 11.88
CA LYS A 237 8.70 12.19 11.83
C LYS A 237 9.71 12.24 10.69
N GLU A 238 10.42 11.15 10.45
CA GLU A 238 11.41 11.00 9.39
C GLU A 238 10.78 11.23 8.01
N ILE A 239 9.58 10.68 7.80
CA ILE A 239 8.82 10.85 6.56
C ILE A 239 8.33 12.30 6.43
N SER A 240 7.76 12.88 7.49
CA SER A 240 7.29 14.27 7.49
C SER A 240 8.43 15.26 7.20
N GLU A 241 9.65 14.99 7.67
CA GLU A 241 10.84 15.79 7.39
C GLU A 241 11.24 15.73 5.91
N ILE A 242 11.26 14.52 5.32
CA ILE A 242 11.55 14.33 3.89
C ILE A 242 10.53 15.06 3.01
N LEU A 243 9.23 14.95 3.33
CA LEU A 243 8.18 15.64 2.57
C LEU A 243 8.35 17.16 2.63
N LYS A 244 8.71 17.71 3.79
CA LYS A 244 8.98 19.15 3.95
C LYS A 244 10.23 19.59 3.18
N GLU A 245 11.31 18.83 3.27
CA GLU A 245 12.57 19.12 2.56
C GLU A 245 12.37 19.21 1.04
N HIS A 246 11.56 18.30 0.50
CA HIS A 246 11.27 18.24 -0.94
C HIS A 246 10.02 19.01 -1.36
N ALA A 247 9.40 19.77 -0.45
CA ALA A 247 8.17 20.54 -0.68
C ALA A 247 7.02 19.70 -1.29
N ILE A 248 6.89 18.46 -0.83
CA ILE A 248 5.84 17.53 -1.26
C ILE A 248 4.59 17.78 -0.41
N PRO A 249 3.45 18.13 -1.01
CA PRO A 249 2.18 18.25 -0.32
C PRO A 249 1.79 16.92 0.37
N LEU A 250 1.29 17.04 1.60
CA LEU A 250 0.78 15.95 2.41
C LEU A 250 -0.68 16.25 2.75
N GLU A 251 -1.57 15.33 2.41
CA GLU A 251 -2.97 15.37 2.83
C GLU A 251 -3.25 14.22 3.79
N ILE A 252 -3.77 14.55 4.97
CA ILE A 252 -4.14 13.58 6.00
C ILE A 252 -5.66 13.59 6.11
N THR A 253 -6.29 12.45 5.87
CA THR A 253 -7.75 12.35 5.96
C THR A 253 -8.18 12.49 7.42
N GLN A 254 -9.14 13.38 7.70
CA GLN A 254 -9.69 13.51 9.04
C GLN A 254 -10.57 12.29 9.37
N GLN A 255 -10.27 11.59 10.47
CA GLN A 255 -11.22 10.65 11.08
C GLN A 255 -12.35 11.46 11.74
N TYR A 256 -13.60 11.13 11.39
CA TYR A 256 -14.78 11.51 12.18
C TYR A 256 -15.01 10.50 13.30
#